data_AF-A0A7R8UXB4-F1
#
_entry.id   AF-A0A7R8UXB4-F1
#
_cell.length_a   1.000
_cell.length_b   1.000
_cell.length_c   1.000
_cell.angle_alpha   90.00
_cell.angle_beta   90.00
_cell.angle_gamma   90.00
#
_symmetry.space_group_name_H-M   'P 1'
#
loop_
_entity.id
_entity.type
_entity.pdbx_description
1 polymer ?
#
loop_
_entity_poly.entity_id
_entity_poly.type
_entity_poly.pdbx_seq_one_letter_code
_entity_poly.pdbx_strand_id
1 'polypeptide(L)'
;MELVVIRLWYHCGGFWLCSSIPTITFREACTIGVCSFLCALSGCMNMPLLHSDEQIHEYLAQMPRTKMNKIIKSGGGTPDDFEKSIGQAILELEMNSELKPQLRDLHITRAREIEFNNKKAVIIYVPIPKQKAFQKIQTRLVRELEKKFSGKHVVFIGERKILPKPTRKTRNPLKQKRPRSRTLTAVYDAILEDLVFPAEIVGKRIRIKLDGSQLIKVHLDKNQQTTIEHKVDTFTSVYKKLTGRDVTFEFPDPYL
;
A
#
# COMPACT_ATOMS: atom_id res chain seq x y z
N MET A 1 26.89 -24.95 26.81
CA MET A 1 28.08 -24.88 25.95
C MET A 1 27.90 -25.91 24.85
N GLU A 2 27.38 -25.49 23.69
CA GLU A 2 27.52 -26.22 22.42
C GLU A 2 27.71 -25.14 21.35
N LEU A 3 28.88 -25.16 20.69
CA LEU A 3 29.26 -24.25 19.62
C LEU A 3 28.94 -24.94 18.29
N VAL A 4 28.01 -24.38 17.51
CA VAL A 4 27.80 -24.81 16.12
C VAL A 4 28.86 -24.14 15.25
N VAL A 5 29.80 -24.93 14.72
CA VAL A 5 30.84 -24.48 13.78
C VAL A 5 30.26 -24.48 12.36
N ILE A 6 30.05 -23.30 11.78
CA ILE A 6 29.65 -23.16 10.37
C ILE A 6 30.93 -23.07 9.53
N ARG A 7 31.23 -24.12 8.76
CA ARG A 7 32.28 -24.09 7.73
C ARG A 7 31.72 -23.49 6.45
N LEU A 8 32.26 -22.35 6.03
CA LEU A 8 32.02 -21.79 4.70
C LEU A 8 33.17 -22.16 3.77
N TRP A 9 32.79 -22.68 2.62
CA TRP A 9 33.66 -23.09 1.52
C TRP A 9 33.56 -21.99 0.45
N TYR A 10 34.68 -21.39 0.04
CA TYR A 10 34.74 -20.42 -1.05
C TYR A 10 35.62 -20.93 -2.19
N HIS A 11 35.18 -20.69 -3.43
CA HIS A 11 35.90 -21.07 -4.64
C HIS A 11 36.59 -19.84 -5.24
N CYS A 12 37.91 -19.81 -5.24
CA CYS A 12 38.70 -18.76 -5.88
C CYS A 12 39.87 -19.42 -6.63
N GLY A 13 39.91 -19.26 -7.96
CA GLY A 13 41.08 -19.64 -8.75
C GLY A 13 41.50 -21.12 -8.77
N GLY A 14 40.57 -22.06 -8.57
CA GLY A 14 40.82 -23.50 -8.78
C GLY A 14 41.33 -24.30 -7.56
N PHE A 15 41.33 -23.73 -6.35
CA PHE A 15 41.55 -24.50 -5.10
C PHE A 15 40.52 -24.11 -4.04
N TRP A 16 40.11 -25.07 -3.21
CA TRP A 16 39.23 -24.83 -2.06
C TRP A 16 40.05 -24.65 -0.78
N LEU A 17 39.85 -23.54 -0.08
CA LEU A 17 40.46 -23.26 1.23
C LEU A 17 39.39 -23.15 2.31
N CYS A 18 39.65 -23.82 3.44
CA CYS A 18 38.78 -23.88 4.61
C CYS A 18 39.37 -23.00 5.71
N SER A 19 38.78 -21.83 5.98
CA SER A 19 39.19 -20.99 7.11
C SER A 19 38.22 -21.17 8.28
N SER A 20 38.78 -21.34 9.48
CA SER A 20 38.05 -21.46 10.74
C SER A 20 38.34 -20.20 11.54
N ILE A 21 37.35 -19.31 11.72
CA ILE A 21 37.53 -18.05 12.45
C ILE A 21 36.78 -18.15 13.78
N PRO A 22 37.45 -17.97 14.95
CA PRO A 22 36.77 -17.84 16.23
C PRO A 22 36.26 -16.40 16.42
N THR A 23 35.16 -16.30 17.16
CA THR A 23 34.46 -15.07 17.56
C THR A 23 35.38 -14.02 18.19
N ILE A 24 35.47 -12.83 17.59
CA ILE A 24 36.11 -11.65 18.19
C ILE A 24 35.04 -10.59 18.45
N THR A 25 35.09 -10.05 19.67
CA THR A 25 34.21 -9.05 20.25
C THR A 25 34.39 -7.68 19.58
N PHE A 26 33.33 -6.87 19.64
CA PHE A 26 33.04 -5.65 18.88
C PHE A 26 34.00 -4.45 19.08
N ARG A 27 35.21 -4.64 19.62
CA ARG A 27 36.09 -3.53 20.05
C ARG A 27 37.48 -3.48 19.41
N GLU A 28 37.83 -4.41 18.52
CA GLU A 28 39.17 -4.44 17.87
C GLU A 28 39.14 -4.37 16.33
N ALA A 29 37.98 -4.24 15.70
CA ALA A 29 37.88 -4.17 14.22
C ALA A 29 38.27 -2.80 13.61
N CYS A 30 38.64 -1.79 14.43
CA CYS A 30 38.90 -0.42 13.96
C CYS A 30 40.37 -0.12 13.62
N THR A 31 41.30 -1.07 13.75
CA THR A 31 42.76 -0.79 13.61
C THR A 31 43.47 -1.51 12.46
N ILE A 32 42.76 -2.13 11.52
CA ILE A 32 43.38 -2.71 10.32
C ILE A 32 42.75 -2.06 9.09
N GLY A 33 43.34 -0.92 8.70
CA GLY A 33 43.02 -0.19 7.48
C GLY A 33 43.33 -0.99 6.23
N VAL A 34 42.35 -1.77 5.76
CA VAL A 34 42.34 -2.38 4.42
C VAL A 34 40.92 -2.33 3.87
N CYS A 35 40.49 -1.15 3.41
CA CYS A 35 39.24 -1.01 2.65
C CYS A 35 39.50 -0.23 1.34
N SER A 36 40.54 -0.63 0.61
CA SER A 36 40.94 0.05 -0.64
C SER A 36 40.90 -0.84 -1.88
N PHE A 37 40.22 -2.00 -1.87
CA PHE A 37 40.36 -2.96 -2.99
C PHE A 37 39.08 -3.46 -3.65
N LEU A 38 37.92 -2.85 -3.44
CA LEU A 38 36.68 -3.21 -4.17
C LEU A 38 35.84 -1.99 -4.55
N CYS A 39 36.48 -0.94 -5.05
CA CYS A 39 35.80 0.22 -5.64
C CYS A 39 36.36 0.54 -7.04
N ALA A 40 36.41 -0.47 -7.90
CA ALA A 40 36.72 -0.30 -9.32
C ALA A 40 35.85 -1.25 -10.13
N LEU A 41 34.58 -0.87 -10.36
CA LEU A 41 33.72 -1.23 -11.51
C LEU A 41 32.26 -0.80 -11.24
N SER A 42 32.03 0.51 -11.21
CA SER A 42 30.82 1.19 -11.74
C SER A 42 30.87 2.65 -11.27
N GLY A 43 30.59 3.58 -12.19
CA GLY A 43 30.92 4.99 -12.08
C GLY A 43 30.28 5.72 -10.89
N CYS A 44 31.09 5.97 -9.86
CA CYS A 44 30.88 7.01 -8.86
C CYS A 44 31.77 8.20 -9.24
N MET A 45 31.23 9.17 -9.99
CA MET A 45 31.87 10.48 -10.09
C MET A 45 31.32 11.41 -9.03
N ASN A 46 32.27 11.98 -8.27
CA ASN A 46 32.17 12.92 -7.16
C ASN A 46 31.64 12.41 -5.83
N MET A 47 32.50 11.69 -5.12
CA MET A 47 32.47 11.59 -3.66
C MET A 47 33.78 12.16 -3.13
N PRO A 48 33.78 13.24 -2.32
CA PRO A 48 35.00 13.75 -1.72
C PRO A 48 35.53 12.75 -0.68
N LEU A 49 36.85 12.62 -0.59
CA LEU A 49 37.55 11.76 0.35
C LEU A 49 37.46 12.34 1.77
N LEU A 50 36.48 11.91 2.56
CA LEU A 50 36.33 12.27 3.98
C LEU A 50 37.27 11.39 4.82
N HIS A 51 38.10 12.02 5.66
CA HIS A 51 39.27 11.40 6.31
C HIS A 51 39.09 11.15 7.82
N SER A 52 37.90 11.34 8.40
CA SER A 52 37.64 11.05 9.81
C SER A 52 36.21 10.54 10.09
N ASP A 53 36.07 9.66 11.08
CA ASP A 53 34.78 9.08 11.50
C ASP A 53 33.76 10.15 11.93
N GLU A 54 34.22 11.28 12.48
CA GLU A 54 33.39 12.44 12.82
C GLU A 54 32.79 13.11 11.58
N GLN A 55 33.56 13.24 10.48
CA GLN A 55 33.07 13.79 9.23
C GLN A 55 32.03 12.90 8.56
N ILE A 56 32.14 11.57 8.68
CA ILE A 56 31.13 10.62 8.19
C ILE A 56 29.85 10.75 9.00
N HIS A 57 29.94 10.89 10.33
CA HIS A 57 28.78 11.10 11.19
C HIS A 57 28.07 12.43 10.92
N GLU A 58 28.83 13.50 10.68
CA GLU A 58 28.30 14.82 10.36
C GLU A 58 27.68 14.85 8.95
N TYR A 59 28.27 14.16 7.97
CA TYR A 59 27.71 14.00 6.63
C TYR A 59 26.46 13.11 6.62
N LEU A 60 26.43 12.02 7.41
CA LEU A 60 25.22 11.20 7.62
C LEU A 60 24.12 11.94 8.39
N ALA A 61 24.48 12.91 9.25
CA ALA A 61 23.54 13.79 9.93
C ALA A 61 23.03 14.94 9.04
N GLN A 62 23.84 15.37 8.06
CA GLN A 62 23.52 16.39 7.05
C GLN A 62 22.83 15.82 5.80
N MET A 63 22.87 14.50 5.59
CA MET A 63 21.97 13.86 4.64
C MET A 63 20.54 14.24 5.05
N PRO A 64 19.72 14.80 4.14
CA PRO A 64 18.33 15.04 4.46
C PRO A 64 17.76 13.68 4.87
N ARG A 65 17.36 13.52 6.15
CA ARG A 65 16.55 12.38 6.59
C ARG A 65 15.41 12.35 5.60
N THR A 66 15.50 11.43 4.64
CA THR A 66 14.71 11.47 3.41
C THR A 66 13.27 11.57 3.85
N LYS A 67 12.69 12.73 3.57
CA LYS A 67 11.29 13.11 3.67
C LYS A 67 10.43 11.87 3.92
N MET A 68 9.88 11.71 5.13
CA MET A 68 9.16 10.49 5.54
C MET A 68 8.25 10.01 4.40
N ASN A 69 8.69 8.99 3.66
CA ASN A 69 7.97 8.58 2.47
C ASN A 69 6.73 7.84 2.91
N LYS A 70 5.58 8.50 2.81
CA LYS A 70 4.27 7.92 3.12
C LYS A 70 3.81 6.83 2.17
N ILE A 71 4.62 6.53 1.15
CA ILE A 71 4.33 5.52 0.14
C ILE A 71 5.23 4.33 0.40
N ILE A 72 4.62 3.21 0.80
CA ILE A 72 5.34 1.96 1.04
C ILE A 72 4.71 0.89 0.14
N LYS A 73 5.39 0.56 -0.98
CA LYS A 73 4.91 -0.48 -1.88
C LYS A 73 5.07 -1.86 -1.25
N SER A 74 4.03 -2.68 -1.32
CA SER A 74 4.01 -4.06 -0.83
C SER A 74 5.02 -4.99 -1.55
N GLY A 75 5.52 -4.60 -2.73
CA GLY A 75 6.51 -5.34 -3.52
C GLY A 75 7.88 -4.67 -3.65
N GLY A 76 8.18 -3.62 -2.87
CA GLY A 76 9.49 -2.95 -2.88
C GLY A 76 9.83 -2.18 -4.16
N GLY A 77 8.88 -2.03 -5.09
CA GLY A 77 9.07 -1.25 -6.32
C GLY A 77 9.20 0.25 -6.06
N THR A 78 9.74 0.98 -7.03
CA THR A 78 9.80 2.45 -7.00
C THR A 78 8.41 3.07 -7.14
N PRO A 79 8.10 4.18 -6.45
CA PRO A 79 6.81 4.86 -6.53
C PRO A 79 6.62 5.53 -7.89
N ASP A 80 5.39 5.49 -8.39
CA ASP A 80 4.99 6.15 -9.64
C ASP A 80 4.86 7.66 -9.44
N ASP A 81 4.91 8.46 -10.50
CA ASP A 81 4.89 9.92 -10.39
C ASP A 81 3.55 10.43 -9.82
N PHE A 82 2.46 9.76 -10.19
CA PHE A 82 1.14 10.00 -9.60
C PHE A 82 1.06 9.62 -8.12
N GLU A 83 1.77 8.56 -7.71
CA GLU A 83 1.81 8.19 -6.30
C GLU A 83 2.63 9.21 -5.50
N LYS A 84 3.74 9.69 -6.05
CA LYS A 84 4.57 10.74 -5.43
C LYS A 84 3.77 12.02 -5.20
N SER A 85 2.92 12.44 -6.13
CA SER A 85 2.09 13.64 -5.95
C SER A 85 1.07 13.47 -4.81
N ILE A 86 0.47 12.28 -4.67
CA ILE A 86 -0.41 11.97 -3.52
C ILE A 86 0.39 11.92 -2.21
N GLY A 87 1.59 11.33 -2.23
CA GLY A 87 2.47 11.31 -1.06
C GLY A 87 2.84 12.73 -0.61
N GLN A 88 3.15 13.62 -1.54
CA GLN A 88 3.41 15.04 -1.27
C GLN A 88 2.19 15.74 -0.68
N ALA A 89 1.01 15.54 -1.28
CA ALA A 89 -0.23 16.13 -0.78
C ALA A 89 -0.52 15.73 0.68
N ILE A 90 -0.27 14.47 1.06
CA ILE A 90 -0.52 14.01 2.43
C ILE A 90 0.54 14.53 3.41
N LEU A 91 1.78 14.71 2.96
CA LEU A 91 2.82 15.36 3.76
C LEU A 91 2.49 16.83 4.04
N GLU A 92 1.94 17.55 3.07
CA GLU A 92 1.43 18.91 3.29
C GLU A 92 0.29 18.92 4.33
N LEU A 93 -0.61 17.93 4.28
CA LEU A 93 -1.69 17.80 5.26
C LEU A 93 -1.20 17.45 6.68
N GLU A 94 -0.01 16.85 6.82
CA GLU A 94 0.61 16.65 8.14
C GLU A 94 1.16 17.92 8.76
N MET A 95 1.54 18.90 7.92
CA MET A 95 2.01 20.19 8.43
C MET A 95 0.88 20.96 9.13
N ASN A 96 -0.39 20.64 8.80
CA ASN A 96 -1.56 21.15 9.51
C ASN A 96 -1.70 20.47 10.88
N SER A 97 -1.81 21.27 11.95
CA SER A 97 -1.73 20.82 13.35
C SER A 97 -2.84 19.82 13.77
N GLU A 98 -4.04 19.91 13.19
CA GLU A 98 -5.19 19.08 13.59
C GLU A 98 -5.07 17.61 13.17
N LEU A 99 -4.49 17.31 12.00
CA LEU A 99 -4.43 15.96 11.42
C LEU A 99 -3.11 15.24 11.69
N LYS A 100 -2.10 15.99 12.14
CA LYS A 100 -0.75 15.51 12.45
C LYS A 100 -0.68 14.29 13.40
N PRO A 101 -1.42 14.21 14.53
CA PRO A 101 -1.28 13.06 15.42
C PRO A 101 -1.76 11.76 14.77
N GLN A 102 -2.75 11.85 13.89
CA GLN A 102 -3.37 10.68 13.29
C GLN A 102 -2.66 10.24 12.00
N LEU A 103 -2.07 11.20 11.26
CA LEU A 103 -1.41 10.94 9.98
C LEU A 103 0.03 10.40 10.10
N ARG A 104 0.71 10.61 11.25
CA ARG A 104 2.11 10.21 11.47
C ARG A 104 2.38 8.72 11.23
N ASP A 105 1.44 7.86 11.64
CA ASP A 105 1.58 6.40 11.55
C ASP A 105 0.97 5.80 10.28
N LEU A 106 0.37 6.66 9.44
CA LEU A 106 -0.40 6.24 8.28
C LEU A 106 0.42 6.37 7.00
N HIS A 107 0.44 5.27 6.25
CA HIS A 107 1.05 5.18 4.93
C HIS A 107 0.07 4.55 3.93
N ILE A 108 0.35 4.80 2.67
CA ILE A 108 -0.39 4.30 1.51
C ILE A 108 0.49 3.30 0.79
N THR A 109 -0.13 2.30 0.16
CA THR A 109 0.62 1.29 -0.59
C THR A 109 0.66 1.55 -2.06
N ARG A 110 -0.47 1.99 -2.64
CA ARG A 110 -0.61 2.25 -4.06
C ARG A 110 -1.63 3.36 -4.29
N ALA A 111 -1.51 4.08 -5.39
CA ALA A 111 -2.60 4.91 -5.89
C ALA A 111 -2.85 4.64 -7.38
N ARG A 112 -4.08 4.84 -7.82
CA ARG A 112 -4.49 4.69 -9.23
C ARG A 112 -5.50 5.77 -9.59
N GLU A 113 -5.32 6.38 -10.75
CA GLU A 113 -6.34 7.24 -11.36
C GLU A 113 -7.21 6.40 -12.32
N ILE A 114 -8.53 6.63 -12.29
CA ILE A 114 -9.51 6.01 -13.18
C ILE A 114 -10.32 7.10 -13.86
N GLU A 115 -10.46 6.99 -15.18
CA GLU A 115 -11.30 7.86 -16.00
C GLU A 115 -12.64 7.16 -16.29
N PHE A 116 -13.74 7.91 -16.14
CA PHE A 116 -15.10 7.44 -16.43
C PHE A 116 -15.99 8.64 -16.81
N ASN A 117 -16.76 8.52 -17.91
CA ASN A 117 -17.75 9.52 -18.35
C ASN A 117 -17.26 10.98 -18.25
N ASN A 118 -16.05 11.25 -18.77
CA ASN A 118 -15.37 12.55 -18.76
C ASN A 118 -14.96 13.10 -17.38
N LYS A 119 -15.15 12.33 -16.31
CA LYS A 119 -14.67 12.61 -14.95
C LYS A 119 -13.49 11.67 -14.61
N LYS A 120 -12.64 12.11 -13.69
CA LYS A 120 -11.54 11.30 -13.16
C LYS A 120 -11.74 11.08 -11.66
N ALA A 121 -11.50 9.86 -11.19
CA ALA A 121 -11.49 9.51 -9.77
C ALA A 121 -10.14 8.94 -9.38
N VAL A 122 -9.74 9.23 -8.14
CA VAL A 122 -8.50 8.77 -7.55
C VAL A 122 -8.81 7.67 -6.56
N ILE A 123 -8.19 6.51 -6.75
CA ILE A 123 -8.25 5.38 -5.83
C ILE A 123 -6.96 5.31 -5.07
N ILE A 124 -7.06 5.36 -3.74
CA ILE A 124 -5.93 5.23 -2.84
C ILE A 124 -6.03 3.87 -2.13
N TYR A 125 -5.01 3.04 -2.30
CA TYR A 125 -4.91 1.75 -1.63
C TYR A 125 -4.24 1.91 -0.26
N VAL A 126 -4.95 1.43 0.75
CA VAL A 126 -4.54 1.51 2.15
C VAL A 126 -4.21 0.10 2.66
N PRO A 127 -3.14 -0.09 3.44
CA PRO A 127 -2.92 -1.35 4.12
C PRO A 127 -4.08 -1.67 5.07
N ILE A 128 -4.66 -2.87 4.94
CA ILE A 128 -5.76 -3.36 5.81
C ILE A 128 -5.53 -3.11 7.31
N PRO A 129 -4.35 -3.35 7.93
CA PRO A 129 -4.19 -3.12 9.36
C PRO A 129 -4.40 -1.65 9.77
N LYS A 130 -4.18 -0.70 8.86
CA LYS A 130 -4.36 0.74 9.10
C LYS A 130 -5.71 1.27 8.62
N GLN A 131 -6.51 0.47 7.93
CA GLN A 131 -7.78 0.89 7.33
C GLN A 131 -8.77 1.49 8.34
N LYS A 132 -8.91 0.87 9.53
CA LYS A 132 -9.78 1.40 10.60
C LYS A 132 -9.32 2.76 11.13
N ALA A 133 -8.01 3.02 11.12
CA ALA A 133 -7.48 4.32 11.51
C ALA A 133 -7.78 5.38 10.44
N PHE A 134 -7.70 5.02 9.15
CA PHE A 134 -8.13 5.89 8.06
C PHE A 134 -9.61 6.25 8.14
N GLN A 135 -10.50 5.29 8.42
CA GLN A 135 -11.95 5.52 8.52
C GLN A 135 -12.29 6.63 9.53
N LYS A 136 -11.59 6.73 10.66
CA LYS A 136 -11.82 7.79 11.66
C LYS A 136 -11.61 9.21 11.12
N ILE A 137 -10.72 9.37 10.15
CA ILE A 137 -10.28 10.67 9.61
C ILE A 137 -10.79 10.86 8.18
N GLN A 138 -11.32 9.82 7.56
CA GLN A 138 -11.58 9.74 6.13
C GLN A 138 -12.50 10.86 5.64
N THR A 139 -13.53 11.24 6.42
CA THR A 139 -14.42 12.35 6.05
C THR A 139 -13.69 13.68 5.88
N ARG A 140 -12.68 13.95 6.72
CA ARG A 140 -11.85 15.18 6.64
C ARG A 140 -10.78 15.05 5.56
N LEU A 141 -10.08 13.90 5.50
CA LEU A 141 -9.03 13.66 4.52
C LEU A 141 -9.54 13.70 3.08
N VAL A 142 -10.71 13.11 2.81
CA VAL A 142 -11.31 13.15 1.47
C VAL A 142 -11.58 14.60 1.05
N ARG A 143 -12.14 15.44 1.93
CA ARG A 143 -12.42 16.84 1.61
C ARG A 143 -11.16 17.63 1.26
N GLU A 144 -10.09 17.46 2.03
CA GLU A 144 -8.83 18.16 1.78
C GLU A 144 -8.13 17.67 0.51
N LEU A 145 -8.16 16.36 0.24
CA LEU A 145 -7.61 15.80 -1.00
C LEU A 145 -8.46 16.22 -2.22
N GLU A 146 -9.78 16.22 -2.12
CA GLU A 146 -10.66 16.68 -3.20
C GLU A 146 -10.40 18.15 -3.56
N LYS A 147 -10.13 19.02 -2.58
CA LYS A 147 -9.70 20.41 -2.82
C LYS A 147 -8.38 20.48 -3.59
N LYS A 148 -7.39 19.66 -3.23
CA LYS A 148 -6.05 19.64 -3.87
C LYS A 148 -6.09 19.06 -5.29
N PHE A 149 -6.95 18.07 -5.54
CA PHE A 149 -7.07 17.38 -6.84
C PHE A 149 -8.21 17.93 -7.71
N SER A 150 -8.42 19.25 -7.68
CA SER A 150 -9.33 19.94 -8.62
C SER A 150 -10.79 19.45 -8.54
N GLY A 151 -11.24 18.97 -7.38
CA GLY A 151 -12.59 18.41 -7.20
C GLY A 151 -12.78 17.00 -7.75
N LYS A 152 -11.72 16.30 -8.16
CA LYS A 152 -11.80 14.87 -8.52
C LYS A 152 -12.20 14.05 -7.30
N HIS A 153 -13.09 13.08 -7.48
CA HIS A 153 -13.53 12.22 -6.39
C HIS A 153 -12.41 11.31 -5.91
N VAL A 154 -12.16 11.30 -4.60
CA VAL A 154 -11.12 10.48 -3.97
C VAL A 154 -11.78 9.37 -3.14
N VAL A 155 -11.39 8.12 -3.37
CA VAL A 155 -11.92 6.95 -2.66
C VAL A 155 -10.78 6.11 -2.10
N PHE A 156 -10.94 5.66 -0.85
CA PHE A 156 -9.98 4.80 -0.17
C PHE A 156 -10.44 3.33 -0.26
N ILE A 157 -9.52 2.45 -0.59
CA ILE A 157 -9.78 1.00 -0.68
C ILE A 157 -8.69 0.25 0.07
N GLY A 158 -9.07 -0.71 0.90
CA GLY A 158 -8.12 -1.62 1.54
C GLY A 158 -7.42 -2.52 0.50
N GLU A 159 -6.09 -2.56 0.52
CA GLU A 159 -5.29 -3.46 -0.32
C GLU A 159 -5.47 -4.91 0.13
N ARG A 160 -6.39 -5.62 -0.54
CA ARG A 160 -6.72 -7.02 -0.25
C ARG A 160 -6.09 -7.97 -1.25
N LYS A 161 -5.45 -9.03 -0.73
CA LYS A 161 -4.88 -10.11 -1.54
C LYS A 161 -5.89 -11.23 -1.73
N ILE A 162 -6.27 -11.48 -2.99
CA ILE A 162 -7.10 -12.64 -3.37
C ILE A 162 -6.16 -13.84 -3.58
N LEU A 163 -6.36 -14.92 -2.82
CA LEU A 163 -5.70 -16.19 -3.09
C LEU A 163 -6.47 -16.97 -4.16
N PRO A 164 -5.86 -17.80 -5.01
CA PRO A 164 -6.63 -18.66 -5.91
C PRO A 164 -7.39 -19.74 -5.13
N LYS A 165 -8.49 -20.26 -5.71
CA LYS A 165 -9.19 -21.43 -5.14
C LYS A 165 -8.27 -22.64 -5.32
N PRO A 166 -7.94 -23.40 -4.25
CA PRO A 166 -7.20 -24.63 -4.43
C PRO A 166 -8.06 -25.60 -5.27
N THR A 167 -7.52 -26.05 -6.39
CA THR A 167 -8.12 -27.08 -7.24
C THR A 167 -7.29 -28.36 -7.14
N ARG A 168 -7.83 -29.50 -7.59
CA ARG A 168 -7.08 -30.77 -7.58
C ARG A 168 -5.78 -30.71 -8.39
N LYS A 169 -5.71 -29.83 -9.41
CA LYS A 169 -4.57 -29.67 -10.34
C LYS A 169 -3.56 -28.62 -9.89
N THR A 170 -3.66 -28.09 -8.68
CA THR A 170 -2.77 -27.00 -8.24
C THR A 170 -1.35 -27.55 -8.04
N ARG A 171 -0.37 -27.07 -8.82
CA ARG A 171 1.02 -27.57 -8.83
C ARG A 171 1.67 -27.55 -7.44
N ASN A 172 1.49 -26.45 -6.71
CA ASN A 172 2.02 -26.25 -5.37
C ASN A 172 0.86 -25.91 -4.42
N PRO A 173 0.16 -26.90 -3.85
CA PRO A 173 -0.87 -26.62 -2.85
C PRO A 173 -0.21 -26.02 -1.60
N LEU A 174 -0.74 -24.90 -1.11
CA LEU A 174 -0.31 -24.36 0.18
C LEU A 174 -0.67 -25.38 1.26
N LYS A 175 0.29 -25.68 2.15
CA LYS A 175 0.08 -26.58 3.30
C LYS A 175 -1.04 -26.09 4.22
N GLN A 176 -1.21 -24.76 4.31
CA GLN A 176 -2.25 -24.14 5.13
C GLN A 176 -3.56 -23.99 4.37
N LYS A 177 -4.68 -24.23 5.06
CA LYS A 177 -6.03 -23.93 4.55
C LYS A 177 -6.17 -22.45 4.17
N ARG A 178 -6.73 -22.18 2.99
CA ARG A 178 -7.03 -20.82 2.53
C ARG A 178 -7.97 -20.12 3.54
N PRO A 179 -7.60 -18.93 4.05
CA PRO A 179 -8.48 -18.15 4.91
C PRO A 179 -9.68 -17.60 4.13
N ARG A 180 -10.86 -17.57 4.77
CA ARG A 180 -12.12 -17.10 4.16
C ARG A 180 -12.06 -15.63 3.74
N SER A 181 -11.36 -14.79 4.52
CA SER A 181 -11.15 -13.37 4.22
C SER A 181 -10.41 -13.13 2.91
N ARG A 182 -9.60 -14.08 2.43
CA ARG A 182 -8.89 -14.01 1.14
C ARG A 182 -9.65 -14.72 0.01
N THR A 183 -10.97 -14.88 0.15
CA THR A 183 -11.85 -15.38 -0.92
C THR A 183 -12.24 -14.28 -1.90
N LEU A 184 -12.42 -14.59 -3.19
CA LEU A 184 -12.82 -13.59 -4.19
C LEU A 184 -14.13 -12.90 -3.77
N THR A 185 -15.11 -13.70 -3.35
CA THR A 185 -16.42 -13.21 -2.89
C THR A 185 -16.30 -12.31 -1.67
N ALA A 186 -15.58 -12.74 -0.62
CA ALA A 186 -15.41 -11.93 0.59
C ALA A 186 -14.64 -10.64 0.32
N VAL A 187 -13.64 -10.67 -0.57
CA VAL A 187 -12.89 -9.47 -0.95
C VAL A 187 -13.79 -8.50 -1.73
N TYR A 188 -14.65 -9.00 -2.61
CA TYR A 188 -15.56 -8.15 -3.39
C TYR A 188 -16.63 -7.48 -2.53
N ASP A 189 -17.14 -8.18 -1.53
CA ASP A 189 -18.08 -7.62 -0.55
C ASP A 189 -17.37 -6.54 0.29
N ALA A 190 -16.16 -6.81 0.77
CA ALA A 190 -15.39 -5.85 1.54
C ALA A 190 -14.92 -4.62 0.72
N ILE A 191 -14.73 -4.76 -0.60
CA ILE A 191 -14.47 -3.61 -1.48
C ILE A 191 -15.73 -2.73 -1.58
N LEU A 192 -16.93 -3.31 -1.66
CA LEU A 192 -18.17 -2.52 -1.69
C LEU A 192 -18.31 -1.68 -0.42
N GLU A 193 -18.05 -2.26 0.76
CA GLU A 193 -18.09 -1.56 2.05
C GLU A 193 -17.10 -0.38 2.10
N ASP A 194 -15.89 -0.56 1.61
CA ASP A 194 -14.88 0.51 1.59
C ASP A 194 -15.26 1.68 0.68
N LEU A 195 -15.85 1.38 -0.49
CA LEU A 195 -16.19 2.40 -1.48
C LEU A 195 -17.25 3.36 -0.96
N VAL A 196 -18.23 2.86 -0.21
CA VAL A 196 -19.41 3.64 0.17
C VAL A 196 -19.27 4.38 1.50
N PHE A 197 -18.15 4.26 2.20
CA PHE A 197 -17.89 5.01 3.42
C PHE A 197 -18.00 6.53 3.17
N PRO A 198 -18.77 7.30 3.95
CA PRO A 198 -19.28 7.01 5.30
C PRO A 198 -20.60 6.23 5.39
N ALA A 199 -21.30 5.95 4.29
CA ALA A 199 -22.57 5.21 4.35
C ALA A 199 -22.33 3.76 4.65
N GLU A 200 -23.31 3.20 5.33
CA GLU A 200 -23.41 1.77 5.56
C GLU A 200 -24.37 1.16 4.54
N ILE A 201 -24.05 -0.08 4.13
CA ILE A 201 -24.90 -0.84 3.23
C ILE A 201 -26.00 -1.48 4.06
N VAL A 202 -27.25 -1.07 3.83
CA VAL A 202 -28.44 -1.62 4.49
C VAL A 202 -28.80 -2.99 3.93
N GLY A 203 -28.59 -3.18 2.63
CA GLY A 203 -28.94 -4.43 1.98
C GLY A 203 -28.29 -4.59 0.61
N LYS A 204 -28.28 -5.83 0.12
CA LYS A 204 -27.74 -6.18 -1.19
C LYS A 204 -28.69 -7.16 -1.86
N ARG A 205 -29.18 -6.80 -3.05
CA ARG A 205 -30.03 -7.65 -3.90
C ARG A 205 -29.26 -7.98 -5.17
N ILE A 206 -29.33 -9.23 -5.62
CA ILE A 206 -28.73 -9.64 -6.89
C ILE A 206 -29.89 -9.95 -7.84
N ARG A 207 -30.01 -9.17 -8.91
CA ARG A 207 -30.94 -9.43 -9.99
C ARG A 207 -30.22 -10.18 -11.09
N ILE A 208 -30.76 -11.33 -11.48
CA ILE A 208 -30.28 -12.09 -12.64
C ILE A 208 -31.17 -11.72 -13.83
N LYS A 209 -30.58 -11.27 -14.94
CA LYS A 209 -31.31 -10.99 -16.19
C LYS A 209 -31.59 -12.29 -16.95
N LEU A 210 -32.45 -12.21 -17.97
CA LEU A 210 -32.73 -13.32 -18.87
C LEU A 210 -31.46 -13.82 -19.58
N ASP A 211 -30.53 -12.91 -19.89
CA ASP A 211 -29.23 -13.23 -20.50
C ASP A 211 -28.25 -13.94 -19.55
N GLY A 212 -28.64 -14.19 -18.29
CA GLY A 212 -27.79 -14.77 -17.24
C GLY A 212 -26.83 -13.76 -16.58
N SER A 213 -26.76 -12.52 -17.07
CA SER A 213 -25.95 -11.47 -16.45
C SER A 213 -26.51 -11.06 -15.08
N GLN A 214 -25.61 -10.79 -14.13
CA GLN A 214 -25.95 -10.41 -12.77
C GLN A 214 -25.79 -8.90 -12.59
N LEU A 215 -26.84 -8.25 -12.08
CA LEU A 215 -26.82 -6.88 -11.61
C LEU A 215 -26.95 -6.86 -10.10
N ILE A 216 -25.97 -6.25 -9.42
CA ILE A 216 -25.99 -6.13 -7.97
C ILE A 216 -26.61 -4.78 -7.61
N LYS A 217 -27.77 -4.80 -6.97
CA LYS A 217 -28.44 -3.61 -6.41
C LYS A 217 -28.05 -3.47 -4.95
N VAL A 218 -27.30 -2.43 -4.61
CA VAL A 218 -26.84 -2.16 -3.25
C VAL A 218 -27.69 -1.05 -2.66
N HIS A 219 -28.32 -1.32 -1.52
CA HIS A 219 -29.12 -0.35 -0.78
C HIS A 219 -28.24 0.36 0.23
N LEU A 220 -28.17 1.70 0.12
CA LEU A 220 -27.44 2.57 1.04
C LEU A 220 -28.38 3.14 2.09
N ASP A 221 -27.83 3.56 3.23
CA ASP A 221 -28.61 4.26 4.25
C ASP A 221 -29.09 5.64 3.74
N LYS A 222 -30.38 5.93 3.97
CA LYS A 222 -31.04 7.17 3.52
C LYS A 222 -30.55 8.39 4.28
N ASN A 223 -30.10 8.23 5.53
CA ASN A 223 -29.60 9.33 6.36
C ASN A 223 -28.39 10.06 5.75
N GLN A 224 -27.61 9.35 4.92
CA GLN A 224 -26.39 9.89 4.33
C GLN A 224 -26.53 10.26 2.84
N GLN A 225 -27.77 10.27 2.33
CA GLN A 225 -28.07 10.50 0.92
C GLN A 225 -27.43 11.80 0.39
N THR A 226 -27.59 12.91 1.11
CA THR A 226 -27.06 14.23 0.70
C THR A 226 -25.55 14.26 0.47
N THR A 227 -24.80 13.43 1.21
CA THR A 227 -23.33 13.42 1.16
C THR A 227 -22.80 12.48 0.09
N ILE A 228 -23.56 11.46 -0.31
CA ILE A 228 -23.05 10.36 -1.15
C ILE A 228 -23.68 10.31 -2.52
N GLU A 229 -24.88 10.86 -2.69
CA GLU A 229 -25.62 10.84 -3.96
C GLU A 229 -24.78 11.33 -5.15
N HIS A 230 -24.02 12.41 -4.96
CA HIS A 230 -23.15 12.96 -6.01
C HIS A 230 -21.94 12.05 -6.37
N LYS A 231 -21.64 11.00 -5.59
CA LYS A 231 -20.54 10.05 -5.82
C LYS A 231 -21.01 8.69 -6.36
N VAL A 232 -22.31 8.40 -6.40
CA VAL A 232 -22.88 7.09 -6.77
C VAL A 232 -22.39 6.59 -8.14
N ASP A 233 -22.32 7.47 -9.13
CA ASP A 233 -21.83 7.14 -10.47
C ASP A 233 -20.35 6.73 -10.47
N THR A 234 -19.56 7.37 -9.61
CA THR A 234 -18.13 7.07 -9.46
C THR A 234 -17.93 5.70 -8.84
N PHE A 235 -18.70 5.35 -7.81
CA PHE A 235 -18.61 4.04 -7.15
C PHE A 235 -18.95 2.91 -8.11
N THR A 236 -19.98 3.10 -8.93
CA THR A 236 -20.38 2.14 -9.97
C THR A 236 -19.24 1.90 -10.96
N SER A 237 -18.64 2.98 -11.45
CA SER A 237 -17.54 2.93 -12.41
C SER A 237 -16.27 2.30 -11.82
N VAL A 238 -15.90 2.70 -10.61
CA VAL A 238 -14.74 2.18 -9.88
C VAL A 238 -14.91 0.68 -9.61
N TYR A 239 -16.06 0.27 -9.10
CA TYR A 239 -16.30 -1.15 -8.80
C TYR A 239 -16.26 -2.01 -10.06
N LYS A 240 -16.85 -1.53 -11.16
CA LYS A 240 -16.80 -2.20 -12.47
C LYS A 240 -15.37 -2.35 -12.99
N LYS A 241 -14.52 -1.33 -12.84
CA LYS A 241 -13.11 -1.41 -13.26
C LYS A 241 -12.27 -2.36 -12.40
N LEU A 242 -12.56 -2.46 -11.10
CA LEU A 242 -11.82 -3.32 -10.19
C LEU A 242 -12.23 -4.80 -10.26
N THR A 243 -13.53 -5.06 -10.44
CA THR A 243 -14.10 -6.41 -10.31
C THR A 243 -14.69 -6.97 -11.61
N GLY A 244 -15.01 -6.12 -12.58
CA GLY A 244 -15.72 -6.49 -13.80
C GLY A 244 -17.21 -6.77 -13.60
N ARG A 245 -17.77 -6.50 -12.41
CA ARG A 245 -19.20 -6.72 -12.11
C ARG A 245 -19.98 -5.41 -12.15
N ASP A 246 -21.20 -5.49 -12.65
CA ASP A 246 -22.12 -4.35 -12.70
C ASP A 246 -22.87 -4.20 -11.36
N VAL A 247 -22.82 -2.98 -10.82
CA VAL A 247 -23.47 -2.58 -9.57
C VAL A 247 -24.31 -1.35 -9.81
N THR A 248 -25.43 -1.24 -9.11
CA THR A 248 -26.25 -0.02 -9.02
C THR A 248 -26.51 0.28 -7.55
N PHE A 249 -26.30 1.51 -7.12
CA PHE A 249 -26.60 1.94 -5.75
C PHE A 249 -27.97 2.62 -5.72
N GLU A 250 -28.79 2.25 -4.76
CA GLU A 250 -30.17 2.75 -4.58
C GLU A 250 -30.36 3.17 -3.12
N PHE A 251 -31.18 4.20 -2.89
CA PHE A 251 -31.64 4.58 -1.56
C PHE A 251 -33.04 3.99 -1.37
N PRO A 252 -33.25 3.08 -0.40
CA PRO A 252 -34.55 2.49 -0.18
C PRO A 252 -35.51 3.53 0.39
N ASP A 253 -36.77 3.49 -0.07
CA ASP A 253 -37.83 4.25 0.57
C ASP A 253 -38.26 3.59 1.88
N PRO A 254 -38.58 4.37 2.93
CA PRO A 254 -39.11 3.82 4.16
C PRO A 254 -40.42 3.09 3.85
N TYR A 255 -40.57 1.88 4.37
CA TYR A 255 -41.81 1.13 4.29
C TYR A 255 -42.88 1.93 5.04
N LEU A 256 -43.84 2.51 4.32
CA LEU A 256 -45.04 3.15 4.87
C LEU A 256 -45.99 2.11 5.45
#